data_AF-A0AAW8PYL5-F1
#
_entry.id   AF-A0AAW8PYL5-F1
#
_cell.length_a   1.000
_cell.length_b   1.000
_cell.length_c   1.000
_cell.angle_alpha   90.00
_cell.angle_beta   90.00
_cell.angle_gamma   90.00
#
_symmetry.space_group_name_H-M   'P 1'
#
loop_
_entity.id
_entity.type
_entity.pdbx_description
1 polymer ?
#
loop_
_entity_poly.entity_id
_entity_poly.type
_entity_poly.pdbx_seq_one_letter_code
_entity_poly.pdbx_strand_id
1 'polypeptide(L)' 'MSEEIDTLYGIDYCKKVIKGLEEIEEKMLEEKGHGFDIFSQEFLTLKRYTRYLKRFEKEKDMGLKPTYDPEYHGEGL' A
#
# COMPACT_ATOMS: atom_id res chain seq x y z
N MET A 1 11.36 14.73 11.38
CA MET A 1 12.03 13.50 11.88
C MET A 1 11.19 12.25 11.70
N SER A 2 9.87 12.26 11.93
CA SER A 2 9.01 11.08 11.68
C SER A 2 8.79 10.75 10.20
N GLU A 3 8.64 11.77 9.35
CA GLU A 3 8.35 11.61 7.92
C GLU A 3 9.51 10.99 7.12
N GLU A 4 10.76 11.36 7.41
CA GLU A 4 11.94 10.75 6.77
C GLU A 4 12.09 9.27 7.12
N ILE A 5 11.69 8.88 8.34
CA ILE A 5 11.69 7.48 8.77
C ILE A 5 10.58 6.72 8.03
N ASP A 6 9.39 7.29 7.89
CA ASP A 6 8.29 6.63 7.18
C ASP A 6 8.58 6.41 5.69
N THR A 7 9.28 7.35 5.06
CA THR A 7 9.79 7.19 3.69
C THR A 7 10.86 6.09 3.60
N LEU A 8 11.80 6.02 4.56
CA LEU A 8 12.83 4.99 4.59
C LEU A 8 12.25 3.57 4.73
N TYR A 9 11.19 3.41 5.52
CA TYR A 9 10.51 2.13 5.69
C TYR A 9 9.48 1.84 4.59
N GLY A 10 9.29 2.72 3.60
CA GLY A 10 8.29 2.53 2.55
C GLY A 10 6.83 2.63 3.02
N ILE A 11 6.60 3.16 4.23
CA ILE A 11 5.27 3.32 4.84
C ILE A 11 4.46 4.34 4.04
N ASP A 12 5.07 5.49 3.72
CA ASP A 12 4.40 6.56 2.96
C ASP A 12 4.03 6.10 1.55
N TYR A 13 4.91 5.32 0.92
CA TYR A 13 4.64 4.74 -0.39
C TYR A 13 3.43 3.78 -0.33
N CYS A 14 3.41 2.87 0.64
CA CYS A 14 2.27 1.96 0.81
C CYS A 14 0.96 2.71 1.06
N LYS A 15 0.97 3.72 1.94
CA LYS A 15 -0.21 4.56 2.22
C LYS A 15 -0.71 5.27 0.96
N LYS A 16 0.21 5.80 0.13
CA LYS A 16 -0.14 6.46 -1.13
C LYS A 16 -0.80 5.50 -2.11
N VAL A 17 -0.25 4.30 -2.29
CA VAL A 17 -0.81 3.29 -3.21
C VAL A 17 -2.18 2.81 -2.73
N ILE A 18 -2.30 2.47 -1.44
CA ILE A 18 -3.57 2.04 -0.84
C ILE A 18 -4.66 3.09 -1.04
N LYS A 19 -4.36 4.35 -0.70
CA LYS A 19 -5.32 5.45 -0.86
C LYS A 19 -5.76 5.62 -2.32
N GLY A 20 -4.82 5.53 -3.26
CA GLY A 20 -5.16 5.62 -4.69
C GLY A 20 -6.10 4.49 -5.15
N LEU A 21 -5.91 3.27 -4.64
CA LEU A 21 -6.79 2.13 -4.96
C LEU A 21 -8.17 2.27 -4.30
N GLU A 22 -8.24 2.72 -3.05
CA GLU A 22 -9.50 3.01 -2.35
C GLU A 22 -10.32 4.08 -3.08
N GLU A 23 -9.67 5.16 -3.55
CA GLU A 23 -10.34 6.21 -4.35
C GLU A 23 -10.85 5.69 -5.71
N ILE A 24 -10.15 4.72 -6.32
CA ILE A 24 -10.62 4.08 -7.56
C ILE A 24 -11.84 3.18 -7.27
N GLU A 25 -11.78 2.38 -6.20
CA GLU A 25 -12.88 1.49 -5.81
C GLU A 25 -14.14 2.29 -5.44
N GLU A 26 -13.99 3.40 -4.72
CA GLU A 26 -15.09 4.29 -4.37
C GLU A 26 -15.80 4.85 -5.61
N LYS A 27 -15.02 5.33 -6.60
CA LYS A 27 -15.59 5.77 -7.89
C LYS A 27 -16.31 4.64 -8.63
N MET A 28 -15.78 3.42 -8.60
CA MET A 28 -16.45 2.28 -9.20
C MET A 28 -17.77 1.95 -8.50
N LEU A 29 -17.82 2.03 -7.18
CA LEU A 29 -19.06 1.85 -6.42
C LEU A 29 -20.11 2.89 -6.78
N GLU A 30 -19.70 4.16 -6.90
CA GLU A 30 -20.60 5.26 -7.29
C GLU A 30 -21.13 5.10 -8.72
N GLU A 31 -20.25 4.76 -9.68
CA GLU A 31 -20.60 4.71 -11.10
C GLU A 31 -21.29 3.41 -11.52
N LYS A 32 -20.90 2.27 -10.92
CA LYS A 32 -21.26 0.92 -11.37
C LYS A 32 -22.03 0.12 -10.33
N GLY A 33 -22.11 0.59 -9.09
CA GLY A 33 -22.77 -0.12 -7.99
C GLY A 33 -21.98 -1.31 -7.43
N HIS A 34 -20.70 -1.48 -7.80
CA HIS A 34 -19.83 -2.52 -7.27
C HIS A 34 -18.35 -2.08 -7.26
N GLY A 35 -17.57 -2.66 -6.34
CA GLY A 35 -16.13 -2.41 -6.22
C GLY A 35 -15.27 -3.33 -7.09
N PHE A 36 -14.04 -3.57 -6.67
CA PHE A 36 -13.13 -4.47 -7.37
C PHE A 36 -13.62 -5.92 -7.34
N ASP A 37 -13.35 -6.65 -8.42
CA ASP A 37 -13.46 -8.10 -8.40
C ASP A 37 -12.36 -8.69 -7.51
N ILE A 38 -12.65 -9.77 -6.78
CA ILE A 38 -11.70 -10.37 -5.82
C ILE A 38 -10.45 -10.95 -6.50
N PHE A 39 -10.49 -11.18 -7.81
CA PHE A 39 -9.36 -11.64 -8.62
C PHE A 39 -8.77 -10.52 -9.48
N SER A 40 -9.29 -9.29 -9.39
CA SER A 40 -8.76 -8.14 -10.11
C SER A 40 -7.34 -7.81 -9.63
N GLN A 41 -6.53 -7.26 -10.54
CA GLN A 41 -5.17 -6.86 -10.19
C GLN A 41 -5.18 -5.76 -9.13
N GLU A 42 -6.17 -4.86 -9.16
CA GLU A 42 -6.34 -3.78 -8.20
C GLU A 42 -6.61 -4.33 -6.79
N PHE A 43 -7.52 -5.30 -6.64
CA PHE A 43 -7.78 -5.93 -5.35
C PHE A 43 -6.56 -6.69 -4.82
N LEU A 44 -5.88 -7.45 -5.68
CA LEU A 44 -4.67 -8.18 -5.31
C LEU A 44 -3.53 -7.22 -4.91
N THR A 45 -3.42 -6.10 -5.61
CA THR A 45 -2.46 -5.02 -5.32
C THR A 45 -2.80 -4.36 -3.98
N LEU A 46 -4.06 -4.00 -3.75
CA LEU A 46 -4.52 -3.45 -2.47
C LEU A 46 -4.14 -4.37 -1.30
N LYS A 47 -4.48 -5.67 -1.41
CA LYS A 47 -4.11 -6.68 -0.39
C LYS A 47 -2.61 -6.77 -0.18
N ARG A 48 -1.81 -6.69 -1.24
CA ARG A 48 -0.34 -6.75 -1.17
C ARG A 48 0.20 -5.56 -0.40
N TYR A 49 -0.20 -4.34 -0.77
CA TYR A 49 0.28 -3.12 -0.11
C TYR A 49 -0.22 -2.97 1.32
N THR A 50 -1.43 -3.45 1.64
CA THR A 50 -1.88 -3.52 3.05
C THR A 50 -0.99 -4.45 3.88
N ARG A 51 -0.51 -5.57 3.32
CA ARG A 51 0.42 -6.49 4.01
C ARG A 51 1.79 -5.85 4.18
N TYR A 52 2.30 -5.15 3.17
CA TYR A 52 3.55 -4.40 3.25
C TYR A 52 3.49 -3.29 4.30
N LEU A 53 2.42 -2.50 4.32
CA LEU A 53 2.22 -1.45 5.33
C LEU A 53 2.34 -2.00 6.75
N LYS A 54 1.59 -3.06 7.07
CA LYS A 54 1.63 -3.71 8.39
C LYS A 54 3.02 -4.23 8.75
N ARG A 55 3.75 -4.77 7.76
CA ARG A 55 5.12 -5.26 7.97
C ARG A 55 6.05 -4.10 8.29
N PHE A 56 6.01 -3.04 7.50
CA PHE A 56 6.92 -1.90 7.65
C PHE A 56 6.64 -1.09 8.92
N GLU A 57 5.37 -0.92 9.30
CA GLU A 57 4.99 -0.34 10.60
C GLU A 57 5.56 -1.18 11.75
N LYS A 58 5.42 -2.51 11.69
CA LYS A 58 6.00 -3.41 12.71
C LYS A 58 7.53 -3.33 12.75
N GLU A 59 8.20 -3.27 11.60
CA GLU A 59 9.66 -3.12 11.54
C GLU A 59 10.10 -1.82 12.20
N LYS A 60 9.41 -0.71 11.92
CA LYS A 60 9.66 0.59 12.54
C LYS A 60 9.44 0.55 14.05
N ASP A 61 8.31 0.01 14.51
CA ASP A 61 7.96 -0.09 15.93
C ASP A 61 8.98 -0.92 16.72
N MET A 62 9.56 -1.94 16.08
CA MET A 62 10.59 -2.80 16.67
C MET A 62 12.02 -2.27 16.48
N GLY A 63 12.21 -1.14 15.78
CA GLY A 63 13.53 -0.59 15.45
C GLY A 63 14.38 -1.51 14.56
N LEU A 64 13.74 -2.34 13.74
CA LEU A 64 14.41 -3.28 12.84
C LEU A 64 14.93 -2.57 11.59
N LYS A 65 15.92 -3.16 10.92
CA LYS A 65 16.35 -2.66 9.61
C LYS A 65 15.17 -2.72 8.62
N PRO A 66 14.87 -1.63 7.88
CA PRO A 66 13.84 -1.63 6.86
C PRO A 66 14.07 -2.74 5.84
N THR A 67 13.02 -3.48 5.53
CA THR A 67 13.03 -4.44 4.42
C THR A 67 12.37 -3.90 3.15
N TYR A 68 11.90 -2.65 3.20
CA TYR A 68 11.46 -1.93 2.02
C TYR A 68 12.58 -1.84 0.99
N ASP A 69 12.18 -2.09 -0.26
CA ASP A 69 13.03 -2.09 -1.44
C ASP A 69 12.22 -1.50 -2.60
N PRO A 70 12.55 -0.32 -3.12
CA PRO A 70 11.81 0.33 -4.20
C PRO A 70 11.72 -0.50 -5.48
N GLU A 71 12.66 -1.39 -5.77
CA GLU A 71 12.60 -2.22 -6.98
C GLU A 71 11.51 -3.28 -6.86
N TYR A 72 11.43 -3.96 -5.71
CA TYR A 72 10.43 -5.03 -5.48
C TYR A 72 9.07 -4.53 -5.00
N HIS A 73 9.06 -3.38 -4.33
CA HIS A 73 7.88 -2.81 -3.70
C HIS A 73 7.34 -1.60 -4.45
N GLY A 74 8.07 -1.06 -5.44
CA GLY A 74 7.65 0.04 -6.30
C GLY A 74 7.25 -0.39 -7.71
N GLU A 75 7.66 -1.57 -8.17
CA GLU A 75 7.16 -2.16 -9.42
C GLU A 75 5.76 -2.76 -9.23
N GLY A 76 4.74 -2.05 -9.73
CA GLY A 76 3.37 -2.56 -9.76
C GLY A 76 2.26 -1.53 -9.97
N LEU A 77 2.57 -0.34 -10.51
CA LEU A 77 1.57 0.58 -11.06
C LEU A 77 1.66 0.60 -12.58
#